data_AF-A0A348DDP2-F1
#
_entry.id   AF-A0A348DDP2-F1
#
_cell.length_a   1.000
_cell.length_b   1.000
_cell.length_c   1.000
_cell.angle_alpha   90.00
_cell.angle_beta   90.00
_cell.angle_gamma   90.00
#
_symmetry.space_group_name_H-M   'P 1'
#
loop_
_entity.id
_entity.type
_entity.pdbx_description
1 polymer ?
#
loop_
_entity_poly.entity_id
_entity_poly.type
_entity_poly.pdbx_seq_one_letter_code
_entity_poly.pdbx_strand_id
1 'polypeptide(L)'
;MRLTSRLLGLLSATLLFTASVHAAPLILATKSFTEQHILSALTVQYLQKKGFQVQPQTNIATVISRNAMINKQVDMTWEYTGTSLIIFNHIKERMTPEQSYETVKRLDAKHGLVWLKPADMNNTYAFAMQRKRAEDEHINTMTF
;
A
#
# COMPACT_ATOMS: atom_id res chain seq x y z
N MET A 1 -3.76 -10.37 -59.29
CA MET A 1 -2.73 -10.21 -58.23
C MET A 1 -2.81 -8.93 -57.40
N ARG A 2 -3.40 -7.81 -57.87
CA ARG A 2 -3.46 -6.55 -57.09
C ARG A 2 -4.66 -6.42 -56.13
N LEU A 3 -5.72 -7.22 -56.32
CA LEU A 3 -6.91 -7.20 -55.46
C LEU A 3 -6.72 -8.03 -54.18
N THR A 4 -6.05 -9.18 -54.30
CA THR A 4 -5.72 -10.09 -53.20
C THR A 4 -4.71 -9.47 -52.23
N SER A 5 -3.77 -8.65 -52.72
CA SER A 5 -2.81 -7.92 -51.87
C SER A 5 -3.45 -6.77 -51.09
N ARG A 6 -4.50 -6.13 -51.62
CA ARG A 6 -5.29 -5.12 -50.89
C ARG A 6 -6.19 -5.74 -49.82
N LEU A 7 -6.81 -6.90 -50.10
CA LEU A 7 -7.59 -7.63 -49.10
C LEU A 7 -6.72 -8.16 -47.94
N LEU A 8 -5.52 -8.67 -48.22
CA LEU A 8 -4.58 -9.09 -47.16
C LEU A 8 -4.11 -7.90 -46.30
N GLY A 9 -3.86 -6.73 -46.91
CA GLY A 9 -3.48 -5.53 -46.17
C GLY A 9 -4.58 -5.00 -45.23
N LEU A 10 -5.85 -5.07 -45.66
CA LEU A 10 -7.01 -4.70 -44.84
C LEU A 10 -7.28 -5.68 -43.70
N LEU A 11 -6.99 -6.97 -43.89
CA LEU A 11 -7.13 -8.00 -42.84
C LEU A 11 -6.04 -7.85 -41.76
N SER A 12 -4.80 -7.57 -42.15
CA SER A 12 -3.70 -7.33 -41.20
C SER A 12 -3.86 -6.03 -40.41
N ALA A 13 -4.46 -5.00 -41.00
CA ALA A 13 -4.76 -3.75 -40.31
C ALA A 13 -5.88 -3.92 -39.26
N THR A 14 -6.88 -4.76 -39.53
CA THR A 14 -7.97 -5.03 -38.56
C THR A 14 -7.53 -5.90 -37.38
N LEU A 15 -6.59 -6.85 -37.60
CA LEU A 15 -5.99 -7.66 -36.53
C LEU A 15 -5.15 -6.86 -35.53
N LEU A 16 -4.56 -5.73 -35.95
CA LEU A 16 -3.80 -4.85 -35.06
C LEU A 16 -4.69 -3.98 -34.14
N PHE A 17 -5.96 -3.78 -34.50
CA PHE A 17 -6.93 -3.02 -33.69
C PHE A 17 -7.71 -3.88 -32.69
N THR A 18 -7.60 -5.21 -32.75
CA THR A 18 -8.28 -6.14 -31.82
C THR A 18 -7.42 -6.55 -30.62
N ALA A 19 -6.19 -6.03 -30.48
CA ALA A 19 -5.41 -6.23 -29.28
C ALA A 19 -6.03 -5.42 -28.13
N SER A 20 -6.88 -6.07 -27.35
CA SER A 20 -7.41 -5.50 -26.10
C SER A 20 -6.26 -5.26 -25.13
N VAL A 21 -5.87 -3.99 -24.96
CA VAL A 21 -4.92 -3.55 -23.93
C VAL A 21 -5.60 -3.73 -22.58
N HIS A 22 -5.23 -4.78 -21.84
CA HIS A 22 -5.63 -4.93 -20.45
C HIS A 22 -4.60 -4.20 -19.58
N ALA A 23 -5.08 -3.37 -18.64
CA ALA A 23 -4.22 -2.78 -17.64
C ALA A 23 -3.57 -3.90 -16.80
N ALA A 24 -2.29 -3.75 -16.49
CA ALA A 24 -1.59 -4.66 -15.59
C ALA A 24 -2.27 -4.65 -14.19
N PRO A 25 -2.27 -5.79 -13.47
CA PRO A 25 -2.80 -5.82 -12.12
C PRO A 25 -1.97 -4.94 -11.18
N LEU A 26 -2.64 -4.33 -10.21
CA LEU A 26 -1.98 -3.57 -9.15
C LEU A 26 -1.28 -4.53 -8.20
N ILE A 27 0.01 -4.31 -7.94
CA ILE A 27 0.81 -5.12 -7.03
C ILE A 27 0.74 -4.53 -5.62
N LEU A 28 0.19 -5.29 -4.68
CA LEU A 28 0.09 -4.92 -3.26
C LEU A 28 1.07 -5.73 -2.41
N ALA A 29 2.13 -5.10 -1.91
CA ALA A 29 3.03 -5.76 -0.96
C ALA A 29 2.40 -5.86 0.43
N THR A 30 2.60 -6.99 1.10
CA THR A 30 2.10 -7.28 2.45
C THR A 30 3.22 -7.76 3.33
N LYS A 31 3.41 -7.12 4.50
CA LYS A 31 4.41 -7.54 5.47
C LYS A 31 4.01 -8.83 6.17
N SER A 32 4.99 -9.52 6.74
CA SER A 32 4.83 -10.82 7.39
C SER A 32 4.30 -10.74 8.83
N PHE A 33 3.15 -10.09 9.04
CA PHE A 33 2.44 -10.14 10.33
C PHE A 33 0.92 -9.96 10.17
N THR A 34 0.17 -10.38 11.19
CA THR A 34 -1.28 -10.61 11.13
C THR A 34 -2.09 -9.40 10.67
N GLU A 35 -1.88 -8.23 11.26
CA GLU A 35 -2.63 -7.01 10.89
C GLU A 35 -2.43 -6.65 9.41
N GLN A 36 -1.21 -6.80 8.89
CA GLN A 36 -0.92 -6.51 7.49
C GLN A 36 -1.62 -7.47 6.54
N HIS A 37 -1.70 -8.75 6.87
CA HIS A 37 -2.50 -9.71 6.10
C HIS A 37 -3.98 -9.34 6.08
N ILE A 38 -4.53 -8.91 7.22
CA ILE A 38 -5.93 -8.46 7.30
C ILE A 38 -6.15 -7.21 6.45
N LEU A 39 -5.35 -6.16 6.64
CA LEU A 39 -5.48 -4.90 5.92
C LEU A 39 -5.31 -5.07 4.41
N SER A 40 -4.34 -5.88 3.98
CA SER A 40 -4.14 -6.19 2.57
C SER A 40 -5.30 -6.98 1.98
N ALA A 41 -5.80 -8.02 2.67
CA ALA A 41 -6.94 -8.79 2.19
C ALA A 41 -8.22 -7.93 2.07
N LEU A 42 -8.45 -7.01 3.01
CA LEU A 42 -9.55 -6.04 2.93
C LEU A 42 -9.38 -5.10 1.72
N THR A 43 -8.16 -4.62 1.49
CA THR A 43 -7.83 -3.73 0.37
C THR A 43 -8.03 -4.42 -0.98
N VAL A 44 -7.55 -5.66 -1.12
CA VAL A 44 -7.74 -6.47 -2.33
C VAL A 44 -9.22 -6.64 -2.64
N GLN A 45 -10.02 -7.07 -1.66
CA GLN A 45 -11.46 -7.28 -1.84
C GLN A 45 -12.18 -5.97 -2.23
N TYR A 46 -11.82 -4.86 -1.56
CA TYR A 46 -12.40 -3.55 -1.86
C TYR A 46 -12.10 -3.11 -3.30
N LEU A 47 -10.85 -3.20 -3.73
CA LEU A 47 -10.42 -2.77 -5.06
C LEU A 47 -10.96 -3.70 -6.16
N GLN A 48 -11.00 -5.01 -5.92
CA GLN A 48 -11.64 -5.97 -6.84
C GLN A 48 -13.12 -5.66 -7.04
N LYS A 49 -13.85 -5.32 -5.96
CA LYS A 49 -15.24 -4.86 -6.04
C LYS A 49 -15.39 -3.56 -6.85
N LYS A 50 -14.34 -2.75 -6.94
CA LYS A 50 -14.28 -1.53 -7.77
C LYS A 50 -13.82 -1.79 -9.21
N GLY A 51 -13.57 -3.04 -9.59
CA GLY A 51 -13.19 -3.44 -10.95
C GLY A 51 -11.68 -3.44 -11.20
N PHE A 52 -10.85 -3.24 -10.17
CA PHE A 52 -9.40 -3.34 -10.31
C PHE A 52 -8.93 -4.79 -10.14
N GLN A 53 -7.96 -5.21 -10.95
CA GLN A 53 -7.21 -6.42 -10.67
C GLN A 53 -6.10 -6.08 -9.67
N VAL A 54 -6.02 -6.82 -8.58
CA VAL A 54 -5.01 -6.63 -7.54
C VAL A 54 -4.35 -7.96 -7.24
N GLN A 55 -3.03 -7.98 -7.31
CA GLN A 55 -2.19 -9.13 -6.99
C GLN A 55 -1.44 -8.87 -5.67
N PRO A 56 -1.82 -9.54 -4.57
CA PRO A 56 -1.07 -9.44 -3.33
C PRO A 56 0.25 -10.21 -3.42
N GLN A 57 1.34 -9.57 -3.01
CA GLN A 57 2.64 -10.18 -2.74
C GLN A 57 2.85 -10.23 -1.23
N THR A 58 2.76 -11.44 -0.66
CA THR A 58 2.72 -11.63 0.79
C THR A 58 4.07 -11.93 1.40
N ASN A 59 4.21 -11.59 2.69
CA ASN A 59 5.40 -11.88 3.50
C ASN A 59 6.68 -11.22 2.98
N ILE A 60 6.55 -9.99 2.48
CA ILE A 60 7.69 -9.19 1.99
C ILE A 60 8.29 -8.41 3.15
N ALA A 61 9.62 -8.45 3.29
CA ALA A 61 10.34 -7.68 4.31
C ALA A 61 10.21 -6.17 4.06
N THR A 62 10.14 -5.38 5.13
CA THR A 62 9.92 -3.91 5.08
C THR A 62 10.85 -3.18 4.11
N VAL A 63 12.17 -3.40 4.19
CA VAL A 63 13.15 -2.72 3.32
C VAL A 63 13.03 -3.18 1.86
N ILE A 64 12.73 -4.46 1.63
CA ILE A 64 12.50 -5.00 0.28
C ILE A 64 11.26 -4.36 -0.33
N SER A 65 10.15 -4.31 0.41
CA SER A 65 8.91 -3.65 -0.04
C SER A 65 9.16 -2.18 -0.36
N ARG A 66 9.91 -1.46 0.46
CA ARG A 66 10.25 -0.05 0.22
C ARG A 66 11.03 0.15 -1.07
N ASN A 67 12.08 -0.64 -1.29
CA ASN A 67 12.88 -0.55 -2.50
C ASN A 67 12.06 -0.94 -3.74
N ALA A 68 11.20 -1.95 -3.64
CA ALA A 68 10.31 -2.34 -4.73
C ALA A 68 9.31 -1.21 -5.09
N MET A 69 8.76 -0.50 -4.11
CA MET A 69 7.91 0.68 -4.33
C MET A 69 8.65 1.81 -5.06
N ILE A 70 9.87 2.18 -4.59
CA ILE A 70 10.68 3.23 -5.23
C ILE A 70 11.03 2.86 -6.68
N ASN A 71 11.30 1.59 -6.94
CA ASN A 71 11.62 1.06 -8.27
C ASN A 71 10.40 0.67 -9.10
N LYS A 72 9.18 0.99 -8.66
CA LYS A 72 7.91 0.74 -9.38
C LYS A 72 7.64 -0.74 -9.69
N GLN A 73 8.16 -1.63 -8.85
CA GLN A 73 7.88 -3.08 -8.89
C GLN A 73 6.66 -3.45 -8.03
N VAL A 74 6.30 -2.59 -7.08
CA VAL A 74 5.11 -2.68 -6.23
C VAL A 74 4.39 -1.34 -6.32
N ASP A 75 3.06 -1.37 -6.41
CA ASP A 75 2.23 -0.18 -6.58
C ASP A 75 1.71 0.38 -5.25
N MET A 76 1.49 -0.50 -4.27
CA MET A 76 0.93 -0.12 -2.97
C MET A 76 1.37 -1.04 -1.84
N THR A 77 1.30 -0.52 -0.61
CA THR A 77 1.55 -1.26 0.64
C THR A 77 0.88 -0.53 1.81
N TRP A 78 0.59 -1.23 2.89
CA TRP A 78 0.25 -0.60 4.16
C TRP A 78 1.52 -0.28 4.94
N GLU A 79 1.75 1.02 5.20
CA GLU A 79 2.96 1.48 5.89
C GLU A 79 2.61 2.30 7.14
N TYR A 80 3.49 2.22 8.14
CA TYR A 80 3.39 2.95 9.39
C TYR A 80 4.30 4.18 9.33
N THR A 81 3.77 5.30 9.79
CA THR A 81 4.52 6.57 9.83
C THR A 81 5.83 6.41 10.61
N GLY A 82 5.79 5.74 11.77
CA GLY A 82 6.98 5.46 12.58
C GLY A 82 8.04 4.61 11.87
N THR A 83 7.64 3.60 11.09
CA THR A 83 8.57 2.81 10.27
C THR A 83 9.25 3.68 9.22
N SER A 84 8.50 4.52 8.51
CA SER A 84 9.07 5.42 7.51
C SER A 84 10.05 6.43 8.12
N LEU A 85 9.68 7.05 9.25
CA LEU A 85 10.55 7.98 9.95
C LEU A 85 11.85 7.33 10.40
N ILE A 86 11.77 6.21 11.12
CA ILE A 86 12.94 5.62 11.80
C ILE A 86 13.80 4.81 10.83
N ILE A 87 13.19 3.95 10.01
CA ILE A 87 13.93 2.96 9.20
C ILE A 87 14.43 3.59 7.90
N PHE A 88 13.61 4.40 7.22
CA PHE A 88 13.95 4.93 5.90
C PHE A 88 14.55 6.33 5.96
N ASN A 89 14.09 7.17 6.89
CA ASN A 89 14.49 8.58 6.98
C ASN A 89 15.43 8.87 8.17
N HIS A 90 15.68 7.89 9.03
CA HIS A 90 16.55 8.00 10.21
C HIS A 90 16.17 9.12 11.21
N ILE A 91 14.89 9.50 11.23
CA ILE A 91 14.32 10.47 12.16
C ILE A 91 13.82 9.73 13.41
N LYS A 92 14.36 10.08 14.57
CA LYS A 92 14.00 9.49 15.87
C LYS A 92 13.33 10.48 16.82
N GLU A 93 13.15 11.73 16.39
CA GLU A 93 12.47 12.75 17.16
C GLU A 93 11.02 12.36 17.41
N ARG A 94 10.53 12.59 18.63
CA ARG A 94 9.13 12.33 18.99
C ARG A 94 8.25 13.41 18.38
N MET A 95 7.25 12.98 17.63
CA MET A 95 6.30 13.85 16.94
C MET A 95 4.87 13.47 17.31
N THR A 96 3.94 14.41 17.19
CA THR A 96 2.50 14.09 17.19
C THR A 96 2.16 13.19 16.00
N PRO A 97 1.01 12.47 16.04
CA PRO A 97 0.55 11.67 14.90
C PRO A 97 0.44 12.50 13.60
N GLU A 98 -0.07 13.72 13.69
CA GLU A 98 -0.24 14.64 12.55
C GLU A 98 1.11 15.09 11.98
N GLN A 99 2.04 15.50 12.84
CA GLN A 99 3.39 15.88 12.43
C GLN A 99 4.13 14.71 11.79
N SER A 100 3.97 13.50 12.34
CA SER A 100 4.58 12.28 11.81
C SER A 100 4.07 11.99 10.40
N TYR A 101 2.75 12.04 10.20
CA TYR A 101 2.11 11.82 8.90
C TYR A 101 2.54 12.86 7.85
N GLU A 102 2.46 14.15 8.17
CA GLU A 102 2.84 15.21 7.23
C GLU A 102 4.35 15.16 6.89
N THR A 103 5.19 14.79 7.86
CA THR A 103 6.62 14.62 7.63
C THR A 103 6.91 13.47 6.67
N VAL A 104 6.34 12.28 6.89
CA VAL A 104 6.60 11.13 6.00
C VAL A 104 6.01 11.38 4.61
N LYS A 105 4.82 11.99 4.51
CA LYS A 105 4.19 12.34 3.24
C LYS A 105 5.08 13.25 2.41
N ARG A 106 5.66 14.28 3.03
CA ARG A 106 6.58 15.22 2.36
C ARG A 106 7.89 14.56 1.95
N LEU A 107 8.45 13.68 2.78
CA LEU A 107 9.71 13.00 2.47
C LEU A 107 9.53 11.98 1.34
N ASP A 108 8.48 11.18 1.41
CA ASP A 108 8.18 10.11 0.46
C ASP A 108 7.71 10.65 -0.90
N ALA A 109 7.09 11.83 -0.94
CA ALA A 109 6.76 12.51 -2.19
C ALA A 109 8.00 12.76 -3.08
N LYS A 110 9.19 12.94 -2.48
CA LYS A 110 10.45 13.10 -3.24
C LYS A 110 10.85 11.83 -4.00
N HIS A 111 10.34 10.68 -3.57
CA HIS A 111 10.54 9.39 -4.22
C HIS A 111 9.36 9.01 -5.14
N GLY A 112 8.41 9.92 -5.36
CA GLY A 112 7.19 9.65 -6.15
C GLY A 112 6.18 8.79 -5.42
N LEU A 113 6.29 8.64 -4.09
CA LEU A 113 5.38 7.83 -3.29
C LEU A 113 4.32 8.71 -2.65
N VAL A 114 3.07 8.26 -2.68
CA VAL A 114 1.91 9.00 -2.18
C VAL A 114 1.34 8.31 -0.95
N TRP A 115 1.27 9.05 0.16
CA TRP A 115 0.55 8.62 1.36
C TRP A 115 -0.92 8.98 1.24
N LEU A 116 -1.79 7.97 1.34
CA LEU A 116 -3.25 8.16 1.40
C LEU A 116 -3.67 8.66 2.79
N LYS A 117 -4.99 8.85 2.99
CA LYS A 117 -5.53 9.15 4.32
C LYS A 117 -5.13 8.03 5.30
N PRO A 118 -4.50 8.35 6.43
CA PRO A 118 -4.10 7.33 7.40
C PRO A 118 -5.34 6.73 8.08
N ALA A 119 -5.21 5.50 8.58
CA ALA A 119 -6.20 4.92 9.48
C ALA A 119 -6.05 5.52 10.87
N ASP A 120 -7.15 5.57 11.64
CA ASP A 120 -7.17 6.13 13.00
C ASP A 120 -6.48 5.24 14.05
N MET A 121 -5.94 4.09 13.63
CA MET A 121 -5.27 3.12 14.50
C MET A 121 -3.81 3.50 14.79
N ASN A 122 -3.39 3.30 16.03
CA ASN A 122 -2.00 3.48 16.46
C ASN A 122 -1.41 2.13 16.92
N ASN A 123 -0.72 1.44 16.02
CA ASN A 123 -0.02 0.19 16.32
C ASN A 123 1.36 0.50 16.90
N THR A 124 1.42 0.68 18.22
CA THR A 124 2.63 1.00 18.98
C THR A 124 2.69 0.21 20.28
N TYR A 125 3.85 0.20 20.94
CA TYR A 125 3.97 -0.39 22.26
C TYR A 125 3.12 0.37 23.28
N ALA A 126 2.33 -0.39 24.03
CA ALA A 126 1.44 0.09 25.07
C ALA A 126 1.29 -0.97 26.16
N PHE A 127 0.68 -0.60 27.28
CA PHE A 127 0.25 -1.53 28.31
C PHE A 127 -1.24 -1.84 28.12
N ALA A 128 -1.61 -3.10 28.37
CA ALA A 128 -2.99 -3.55 28.31
C ALA A 128 -3.45 -4.01 29.70
N MET A 129 -4.68 -3.66 30.07
CA MET A 129 -5.34 -4.10 31.30
C MET A 129 -6.52 -5.02 30.97
N GLN A 130 -6.86 -5.91 31.90
CA GLN A 130 -8.15 -6.62 31.81
C GLN A 130 -9.29 -5.60 31.84
N ARG A 131 -10.24 -5.73 30.90
CA ARG A 131 -11.35 -4.78 30.73
C ARG A 131 -12.07 -4.48 32.05
N LYS A 132 -12.46 -5.53 32.79
CA LYS A 132 -13.17 -5.39 34.06
C LYS A 132 -12.40 -4.50 35.05
N ARG A 133 -11.09 -4.72 35.20
CA ARG A 133 -10.26 -3.95 36.13
C ARG A 133 -10.10 -2.50 35.67
N ALA A 134 -9.88 -2.28 34.38
CA ALA A 134 -9.77 -0.93 33.82
C ALA A 134 -11.06 -0.12 34.03
N GLU A 135 -12.22 -0.77 33.88
CA GLU A 135 -13.53 -0.16 34.12
C GLU A 135 -13.75 0.15 35.62
N ASP A 136 -13.48 -0.81 36.51
CA ASP A 136 -13.65 -0.67 37.96
C ASP A 136 -12.71 0.42 38.56
N GLU A 137 -11.49 0.55 38.02
CA GLU A 137 -10.49 1.54 38.45
C GLU A 137 -10.53 2.85 37.65
N HIS A 138 -11.44 2.97 36.67
CA HIS A 138 -11.57 4.12 35.76
C HIS A 138 -10.28 4.49 35.01
N ILE A 139 -9.48 3.49 34.59
CA ILE A 139 -8.22 3.68 33.87
C ILE A 139 -8.44 3.53 32.36
N ASN A 140 -8.22 4.61 31.61
CA ASN A 140 -8.32 4.65 30.15
C ASN A 140 -7.08 5.22 29.44
N THR A 141 -6.16 5.85 30.17
CA THR A 141 -4.94 6.45 29.62
C THR A 141 -3.74 6.20 30.53
N MET A 142 -2.55 6.25 29.95
CA MET A 142 -1.32 6.42 30.72
C MET A 142 -0.86 7.87 30.63
N THR A 143 -0.65 8.51 31.78
CA THR A 143 0.05 9.79 31.89
C THR A 143 1.50 9.53 32.28
N PHE A 144 2.42 10.19 31.57
CA PHE A 144 3.83 10.30 31.98
C PHE A 144 4.04 11.65 32.65
#